data_AF-A0A357KXS5-F1
#
_entry.id   AF-A0A357KXS5-F1
#
_cell.length_a   1.000
_cell.length_b   1.000
_cell.length_c   1.000
_cell.angle_alpha   90.00
_cell.angle_beta   90.00
_cell.angle_gamma   90.00
#
_symmetry.space_group_name_H-M   'P 1'
#
loop_
_entity.id
_entity.type
_entity.pdbx_description
1 polymer ?
#
loop_
_entity_poly.entity_id
_entity_poly.type
_entity_poly.pdbx_seq_one_letter_code
_entity_poly.pdbx_strand_id
1 'polypeptide(L)'
;AGGSGGGGGAPLALTDLFEDDVTRQDLVDALDQMHQPRDAFKMLYQCILEHCSNVTEEQQKWKIPRLVLETVRKQQSERVQQFFKGVRPA
;
A
#
# COMPACT_ATOMS: atom_id res chain seq x y z
N ALA A 1 -11.28 -21.13 33.01
CA ALA A 1 -12.63 -21.17 32.41
C ALA A 1 -13.11 -19.73 32.25
N GLY A 2 -13.56 -19.36 31.04
CA GLY A 2 -14.22 -18.08 30.71
C GLY A 2 -13.26 -16.89 30.59
N GLY A 3 -13.28 -16.05 29.56
CA GLY A 3 -14.45 -15.66 28.75
C GLY A 3 -14.18 -15.49 27.26
N SER A 4 -15.22 -15.82 26.50
CA SER A 4 -15.43 -15.58 25.08
C SER A 4 -15.46 -14.10 24.71
N GLY A 5 -15.14 -13.80 23.46
CA GLY A 5 -15.48 -12.52 22.83
C GLY A 5 -15.09 -12.47 21.36
N GLY A 6 -15.77 -13.23 20.50
CA GLY A 6 -15.68 -13.03 19.05
C GLY A 6 -16.18 -11.61 18.71
N GLY A 7 -15.29 -10.74 18.27
CA GLY A 7 -15.65 -9.40 17.81
C GLY A 7 -16.01 -9.45 16.34
N GLY A 8 -17.26 -9.17 15.99
CA GLY A 8 -17.64 -8.80 14.63
C GLY A 8 -16.92 -7.52 14.23
N GLY A 9 -15.67 -7.65 13.78
CA GLY A 9 -14.84 -6.54 13.38
C GLY A 9 -15.48 -5.84 12.20
N ALA A 10 -15.57 -4.50 12.27
CA ALA A 10 -15.84 -3.71 11.09
C ALA A 10 -14.93 -4.18 9.93
N PRO A 11 -15.42 -4.23 8.68
CA PRO A 11 -14.62 -4.70 7.57
C PRO A 11 -13.31 -3.90 7.54
N LEU A 12 -12.18 -4.62 7.59
CA LEU A 12 -10.84 -4.03 7.54
C LEU A 12 -10.77 -3.10 6.33
N ALA A 13 -10.51 -1.82 6.58
CA ALA A 13 -10.36 -0.85 5.54
C ALA A 13 -8.90 -0.84 5.06
N LEU A 14 -8.69 -0.51 3.78
CA LEU A 14 -7.35 -0.38 3.24
C LEU A 14 -6.51 0.67 4.00
N THR A 15 -7.17 1.70 4.56
CA THR A 15 -6.55 2.73 5.40
C THR A 15 -5.95 2.16 6.69
N ASP A 16 -6.45 1.04 7.22
CA ASP A 16 -5.96 0.45 8.47
C ASP A 16 -4.55 -0.14 8.33
N LEU A 17 -4.10 -0.37 7.10
CA LEU A 17 -2.73 -0.82 6.80
C LEU A 17 -1.70 0.31 6.80
N PHE A 18 -2.14 1.56 6.79
CA PHE A 18 -1.27 2.74 6.71
C PHE A 18 -1.28 3.52 8.03
N GLU A 19 -0.27 4.36 8.20
CA GLU A 19 -0.21 5.32 9.30
C GLU A 19 -1.36 6.33 9.24
N ASP A 20 -1.67 6.94 10.39
CA ASP A 20 -2.84 7.84 10.54
C ASP A 20 -2.72 9.15 9.71
N ASP A 21 -1.54 9.40 9.13
CA ASP A 21 -1.25 10.51 8.21
C ASP A 21 -1.60 10.20 6.75
N VAL A 22 -2.00 8.96 6.45
CA VAL A 22 -2.47 8.53 5.13
C VAL A 22 -3.99 8.53 5.10
N THR A 23 -4.57 9.41 4.28
CA THR A 23 -6.02 9.50 4.13
C THR A 23 -6.55 8.52 3.08
N ARG A 24 -7.86 8.24 3.14
CA ARG A 24 -8.54 7.50 2.07
C ARG A 24 -8.36 8.18 0.71
N GLN A 25 -8.35 9.51 0.66
CA GLN A 25 -8.17 10.25 -0.59
C GLN A 25 -6.77 10.02 -1.17
N ASP A 26 -5.72 10.05 -0.34
CA ASP A 26 -4.35 9.75 -0.77
C ASP A 26 -4.25 8.35 -1.42
N LEU A 27 -4.93 7.35 -0.84
CA LEU A 27 -4.98 5.99 -1.38
C LEU A 27 -5.77 5.92 -2.69
N VAL A 28 -6.91 6.59 -2.78
CA VAL A 28 -7.71 6.65 -4.02
C VAL A 28 -6.89 7.31 -5.13
N ASP A 29 -6.25 8.44 -4.86
CA ASP A 29 -5.42 9.16 -5.84
C ASP A 29 -4.20 8.35 -6.28
N ALA A 30 -3.61 7.55 -5.36
CA ALA A 30 -2.52 6.63 -5.69
C ALA A 30 -2.98 5.48 -6.59
N LEU A 31 -4.17 4.94 -6.33
CA LEU A 31 -4.74 3.84 -7.12
C LEU A 31 -5.25 4.33 -8.49
N ASP A 32 -5.78 5.55 -8.58
CA ASP A 32 -6.26 6.13 -9.85
C ASP A 32 -5.12 6.35 -10.87
N GLN A 33 -3.90 6.60 -10.37
CA GLN A 33 -2.70 6.66 -11.21
C GLN A 33 -2.32 5.30 -11.82
N MET A 34 -2.90 4.20 -11.33
CA MET A 34 -2.67 2.86 -11.87
C MET A 34 -3.75 2.54 -12.90
N HIS A 35 -3.41 2.67 -14.19
CA HIS A 35 -4.35 2.48 -15.30
C HIS A 35 -5.09 1.13 -15.33
N GLN A 36 -4.48 0.09 -14.79
CA GLN A 36 -5.08 -1.24 -14.71
C GLN A 36 -5.23 -1.69 -13.26
N PRO A 37 -6.31 -2.42 -12.92
CA PRO A 37 -6.52 -2.96 -11.58
C PRO A 37 -5.37 -3.90 -11.15
N ARG A 38 -4.70 -4.53 -12.12
CA ARG A 38 -3.50 -5.36 -11.87
C ARG A 38 -2.35 -4.54 -11.28
N ASP A 39 -2.13 -3.32 -11.77
CA ASP A 39 -1.00 -2.49 -11.32
C ASP A 39 -1.29 -1.83 -9.97
N ALA A 40 -2.55 -1.47 -9.72
CA ALA A 40 -3.02 -1.12 -8.39
C ALA A 40 -2.71 -2.19 -7.34
N PHE A 41 -3.01 -3.47 -7.64
CA PHE A 41 -2.70 -4.56 -6.73
C PHE A 41 -1.19 -4.76 -6.53
N LYS A 42 -0.40 -4.67 -7.60
CA LYS A 42 1.07 -4.74 -7.51
C LYS A 42 1.65 -3.60 -6.68
N MET A 43 1.12 -2.39 -6.80
CA MET A 43 1.53 -1.25 -6.01
C MET A 43 1.29 -1.52 -4.51
N LEU A 44 0.11 -2.00 -4.14
CA LEU A 44 -0.21 -2.33 -2.75
C LEU A 44 0.71 -3.43 -2.20
N TYR A 45 0.96 -4.47 -2.99
CA TYR A 45 1.88 -5.54 -2.61
C TYR A 45 3.31 -5.02 -2.42
N GLN A 46 3.77 -4.12 -3.28
CA GLN A 46 5.08 -3.50 -3.17
C GLN A 46 5.19 -2.64 -1.90
N CYS A 47 4.14 -1.91 -1.49
CA CYS A 47 4.14 -1.17 -0.23
C CYS A 47 4.36 -2.09 0.97
N ILE A 48 3.72 -3.26 0.98
CA ILE A 48 3.87 -4.25 2.05
C ILE A 48 5.29 -4.80 2.07
N LEU A 49 5.83 -5.19 0.90
CA LEU A 49 7.21 -5.69 0.81
C LEU A 49 8.24 -4.66 1.28
N GLU A 50 8.10 -3.41 0.82
CA GLU A 50 9.00 -2.32 1.19
C GLU A 50 8.94 -2.04 2.70
N HIS A 51 7.75 -2.06 3.29
CA HIS A 51 7.58 -1.92 4.74
C HIS A 51 8.24 -3.06 5.51
N CYS A 52 7.94 -4.31 5.14
CA CYS A 52 8.52 -5.49 5.78
C CYS A 52 10.04 -5.60 5.60
N SER A 53 10.60 -5.02 4.54
CA SER A 53 12.05 -4.98 4.32
C SER A 53 12.76 -3.92 5.16
N ASN A 54 12.06 -2.83 5.51
CA ASN A 54 12.65 -1.68 6.23
C ASN A 54 12.38 -1.71 7.74
N VAL A 55 11.42 -2.53 8.19
CA VAL A 55 11.03 -2.63 9.60
C VAL A 55 11.38 -4.00 10.15
N THR A 56 12.08 -4.03 11.28
CA THR A 56 12.30 -5.26 12.05
C THR A 56 11.19 -5.46 13.07
N GLU A 57 10.93 -6.71 13.45
CA GLU A 57 9.90 -7.07 14.44
C GLU A 57 10.06 -6.31 15.77
N GLU A 58 11.30 -6.02 16.17
CA GLU A 58 11.64 -5.28 17.40
C GLU A 58 11.16 -3.83 17.41
N GLN A 59 10.96 -3.21 16.24
CA GLN A 59 10.51 -1.82 16.14
C GLN A 59 9.00 -1.67 16.37
N GLN A 60 8.24 -2.77 16.34
CA GLN A 60 6.79 -2.81 16.56
C GLN A 60 5.97 -1.84 15.67
N LYS A 61 6.45 -1.54 14.47
CA LYS A 61 5.75 -0.68 13.49
C LYS A 61 4.98 -1.53 12.49
N TRP A 62 3.68 -1.69 12.72
CA TRP A 62 2.81 -2.54 11.90
C TRP A 62 2.07 -1.79 10.78
N LYS A 63 2.08 -0.45 10.83
CA LYS A 63 1.45 0.43 9.85
C LYS A 63 2.48 0.95 8.85
N ILE A 64 2.08 1.05 7.58
CA ILE A 64 2.92 1.53 6.49
C ILE A 64 2.97 3.06 6.53
N PRO A 65 4.16 3.68 6.66
CA PRO A 65 4.28 5.13 6.68
C PRO A 65 3.99 5.76 5.32
N ARG A 66 3.47 7.00 5.31
CA ARG A 66 3.20 7.78 4.10
C ARG A 66 4.38 7.84 3.13
N LEU A 67 5.60 7.93 3.65
CA LEU A 67 6.82 7.95 2.83
C LEU A 67 6.96 6.70 1.95
N VAL A 68 6.62 5.51 2.46
CA VAL A 68 6.66 4.25 1.69
C VAL A 68 5.60 4.29 0.59
N LEU A 69 4.37 4.72 0.92
CA LEU A 69 3.29 4.88 -0.06
C LEU A 69 3.71 5.82 -1.20
N GLU A 70 4.24 7.00 -0.88
CA GLU A 70 4.64 7.99 -1.90
C GLU A 70 5.78 7.49 -2.78
N THR A 71 6.76 6.79 -2.19
CA THR A 71 7.89 6.20 -2.90
C THR A 71 7.41 5.12 -3.88
N VAL A 72 6.59 4.18 -3.41
CA VAL A 72 6.08 3.08 -4.23
C VAL A 72 5.11 3.61 -5.30
N ARG A 73 4.21 4.53 -4.96
CA ARG A 73 3.31 5.19 -5.92
C ARG A 73 4.10 5.81 -7.07
N LYS A 74 5.14 6.59 -6.76
CA LYS A 74 5.99 7.21 -7.77
C LYS A 74 6.62 6.17 -8.69
N GLN A 75 7.28 5.16 -8.13
CA GLN A 75 7.94 4.11 -8.92
C GLN A 75 6.96 3.34 -9.83
N GLN A 76 5.78 2.96 -9.31
CA GLN A 76 4.79 2.22 -10.09
C GLN A 76 4.14 3.11 -11.16
N SER A 77 3.85 4.37 -10.86
CA SER A 77 3.26 5.31 -11.82
C SER A 77 4.21 5.58 -13.00
N GLU A 78 5.50 5.77 -12.72
CA GLU A 78 6.53 5.93 -13.74
C GLU A 78 6.63 4.69 -14.63
N ARG A 79 6.62 3.49 -14.03
CA ARG A 79 6.63 2.22 -14.78
C ARG A 79 5.41 2.06 -15.67
N VAL A 80 4.22 2.35 -15.15
CA VAL A 80 2.95 2.28 -15.89
C VAL A 80 2.97 3.28 -17.05
N GLN A 81 3.44 4.50 -16.83
CA GLN A 81 3.57 5.51 -17.88
C GLN A 81 4.58 5.11 -18.97
N GLN A 82 5.74 4.54 -18.59
CA GLN A 82 6.74 4.05 -19.55
C GLN A 82 6.17 2.91 -20.41
N PHE A 83 5.48 1.96 -19.77
CA PHE A 83 4.85 0.85 -20.47
C PHE A 83 3.77 1.33 -21.44
N PHE A 84 2.94 2.29 -21.02
CA PHE A 84 1.90 2.87 -21.88
C PHE A 84 2.49 3.65 -23.07
N LYS A 85 3.63 4.31 -22.89
CA LYS A 85 4.39 4.97 -23.96
C LYS A 85 5.14 3.99 -24.88
N GLY A 86 4.99 2.67 -24.67
CA GLY A 86 5.67 1.64 -25.47
C GLY A 86 7.16 1.48 -25.15
N VAL A 87 7.65 2.15 -24.10
CA VAL A 87 9.03 2.02 -23.64
C VAL A 87 9.11 0.79 -22.75
N ARG A 88 9.68 -0.30 -23.26
CA ARG A 88 10.02 -1.45 -22.44
C ARG A 88 11.33 -1.13 -21.71
N PRO A 89 11.42 -1.33 -20.38
CA PRO A 89 12.70 -1.20 -19.70
C PRO A 89 13.67 -2.23 -20.28
N ALA A 90 14.86 -1.75 -20.63
CA ALA A 90 15.97 -2.53 -21.20
C ALA A 90 16.60 -3.48 -20.17
#